data_AF-D6X6K4-F1
#
_entry.id   AF-D6X6K4-F1
#
_cell.length_a   1.000
_cell.length_b   1.000
_cell.length_c   1.000
_cell.angle_alpha   90.00
_cell.angle_beta   90.00
_cell.angle_gamma   90.00
#
_symmetry.space_group_name_H-M   'P 1'
#
loop_
_entity.id
_entity.type
_entity.pdbx_description
1 polymer ?
#
loop_
_entity_poly.entity_id
_entity_poly.type
_entity_poly.pdbx_seq_one_letter_code
_entity_poly.pdbx_strand_id
1 'polypeptide(L)'
;MTTTIGAEEEFFLVRTGDRTGDRAVEPAGSRVVARARRTVGDLVSGEFHQGQLEVRTPPCEESGELHRHLAAVRRAAHEACRAEGLGLCATGTPVIGGAGARVLGDHPRYRAGVRQFGTLLDDFTVCAVHVHVHVPDREVAVLTANHLRPWLPLLIAMSANSPFFEGRDTGYASWRTVVRGRFPALSAPPYVDSLADYERLTAALEESEAMLDATIPFWDVRPNPRVPTLEIRVMDVPSDVADTAALTALVR
;
A
#
# COMPACT_ATOMS: atom_id res chain seq x y z
N MET A 1 -16.08 8.16 22.26
CA MET A 1 -16.02 8.21 20.79
C MET A 1 -15.62 6.82 20.31
N THR A 2 -16.32 6.28 19.32
CA THR A 2 -16.01 4.96 18.75
C THR A 2 -14.78 5.10 17.85
N THR A 3 -13.74 4.30 18.06
CA THR A 3 -12.56 4.27 17.17
C THR A 3 -12.96 3.77 15.79
N THR A 4 -12.94 4.65 14.79
CA THR A 4 -13.22 4.28 13.39
C THR A 4 -12.00 3.65 12.74
N ILE A 5 -12.25 2.80 11.75
CA ILE A 5 -11.25 2.10 10.94
C ILE A 5 -11.46 2.39 9.45
N GLY A 6 -10.40 2.32 8.66
CA GLY A 6 -10.44 2.42 7.20
C GLY A 6 -9.37 1.56 6.56
N ALA A 7 -9.54 1.24 5.28
CA ALA A 7 -8.54 0.50 4.52
C ALA A 7 -8.33 1.10 3.13
N GLU A 8 -7.08 1.09 2.68
CA GLU A 8 -6.68 1.35 1.31
C GLU A 8 -6.05 0.06 0.74
N GLU A 9 -6.42 -0.34 -0.47
CA GLU A 9 -5.88 -1.53 -1.12
C GLU A 9 -5.35 -1.19 -2.50
N GLU A 10 -4.12 -1.63 -2.77
CA GLU A 10 -3.45 -1.46 -4.04
C GLU A 10 -3.53 -2.75 -4.86
N PHE A 11 -3.70 -2.64 -6.17
CA PHE A 11 -3.81 -3.79 -7.06
C PHE A 11 -2.99 -3.60 -8.32
N PHE A 12 -2.52 -4.70 -8.89
CA PHE A 12 -1.96 -4.72 -10.23
C PHE A 12 -3.06 -4.86 -11.28
N LEU A 13 -2.89 -4.13 -12.37
CA LEU A 13 -3.67 -4.26 -13.59
C LEU A 13 -2.96 -5.24 -14.50
N VAL A 14 -3.58 -6.38 -14.78
CA VAL A 14 -2.95 -7.46 -15.56
C VAL A 14 -3.71 -7.76 -16.82
N ARG A 15 -3.02 -8.19 -17.87
CA ARG A 15 -3.68 -8.75 -19.06
C ARG A 15 -4.44 -10.04 -18.70
N THR A 16 -5.47 -10.37 -19.51
CA THR A 16 -6.36 -11.53 -19.26
C THR A 16 -6.34 -12.57 -20.38
N GLY A 17 -5.28 -12.62 -21.20
CA GLY A 17 -5.21 -13.61 -22.29
C GLY A 17 -4.91 -15.03 -21.79
N ASP A 18 -5.01 -16.00 -22.70
CA ASP A 18 -4.98 -17.42 -22.38
C ASP A 18 -3.56 -17.99 -22.20
N ARG A 19 -2.49 -17.28 -22.61
CA ARG A 19 -1.10 -17.70 -22.42
C ARG A 19 -0.53 -17.11 -21.14
N THR A 20 0.43 -17.77 -20.49
CA THR A 20 1.09 -17.26 -19.26
C THR A 20 1.81 -15.92 -19.47
N GLY A 21 2.29 -15.64 -20.69
CA GLY A 21 2.79 -14.30 -21.08
C GLY A 21 1.70 -13.22 -21.17
N ASP A 22 0.42 -13.61 -21.10
CA ASP A 22 -0.74 -12.74 -21.20
C ASP A 22 -1.30 -12.32 -19.84
N ARG A 23 -0.53 -12.46 -18.75
CA ARG A 23 -0.88 -11.94 -17.40
C ARG A 23 0.12 -10.92 -16.86
N ALA A 24 0.93 -10.35 -17.74
CA ALA A 24 1.85 -9.26 -17.40
C ALA A 24 1.08 -8.02 -16.91
N VAL A 25 1.74 -7.23 -16.05
CA VAL A 25 1.24 -5.93 -15.62
C VAL A 25 1.13 -4.97 -16.81
N GLU A 26 0.00 -4.28 -16.95
CA GLU A 26 -0.31 -3.35 -18.03
C GLU A 26 -0.42 -1.92 -17.48
N PRO A 27 0.31 -0.93 -18.04
CA PRO A 27 0.27 0.47 -17.59
C PRO A 27 -1.01 1.21 -18.02
N ALA A 28 -2.16 0.79 -17.49
CA ALA A 28 -3.49 1.29 -17.85
C ALA A 28 -4.21 2.07 -16.73
N GLY A 29 -3.53 2.39 -15.63
CA GLY A 29 -4.06 2.98 -14.40
C GLY A 29 -4.93 4.20 -14.66
N SER A 30 -4.43 5.16 -15.44
CA SER A 30 -5.20 6.36 -15.78
C SER A 30 -6.54 6.05 -16.46
N ARG A 31 -6.57 5.07 -17.38
CA ARG A 31 -7.81 4.66 -18.10
C ARG A 31 -8.78 3.94 -17.16
N VAL A 32 -8.28 2.97 -16.40
CA VAL A 32 -9.09 2.17 -15.47
C VAL A 32 -9.67 3.05 -14.36
N VAL A 33 -8.87 3.94 -13.77
CA VAL A 33 -9.31 4.88 -12.74
C VAL A 33 -10.39 5.83 -13.28
N ALA A 34 -10.18 6.43 -14.46
CA ALA A 34 -11.18 7.31 -15.07
C ALA A 34 -12.53 6.60 -15.28
N ARG A 35 -12.51 5.28 -15.55
CA ARG A 35 -13.72 4.45 -15.66
C ARG A 35 -14.33 4.15 -14.30
N ALA A 36 -13.54 3.67 -13.33
CA ALA A 36 -14.02 3.31 -12.00
C ALA A 36 -14.60 4.52 -11.25
N ARG A 37 -14.02 5.71 -11.41
CA ARG A 37 -14.50 6.97 -10.80
C ARG A 37 -15.94 7.31 -11.17
N ARG A 38 -16.44 6.86 -12.33
CA ARG A 38 -17.85 7.06 -12.71
C ARG A 38 -18.83 6.33 -11.79
N THR A 39 -18.38 5.29 -11.10
CA THR A 39 -19.19 4.49 -10.18
C THR A 39 -18.92 4.83 -8.72
N VAL A 40 -17.65 4.99 -8.34
CA VAL A 40 -17.23 5.10 -6.92
C VAL A 40 -16.54 6.42 -6.56
N GLY A 41 -16.50 7.40 -7.48
CA GLY A 41 -15.92 8.71 -7.23
C GLY A 41 -14.46 8.64 -6.74
N ASP A 42 -14.14 9.40 -5.70
CA ASP A 42 -12.77 9.51 -5.17
C ASP A 42 -12.32 8.35 -4.28
N LEU A 43 -13.15 7.29 -4.15
CA LEU A 43 -12.75 6.04 -3.50
C LEU A 43 -11.79 5.20 -4.36
N VAL A 44 -11.43 5.70 -5.55
CA VAL A 44 -10.44 5.09 -6.44
C VAL A 44 -9.47 6.12 -7.01
N SER A 45 -8.19 5.77 -7.02
CA SER A 45 -7.11 6.59 -7.58
C SER A 45 -6.06 5.75 -8.30
N GLY A 46 -5.19 6.43 -9.07
CA GLY A 46 -3.96 5.80 -9.54
C GLY A 46 -2.94 5.76 -8.41
N GLU A 47 -1.91 4.92 -8.58
CA GLU A 47 -0.83 4.73 -7.61
C GLU A 47 0.54 5.06 -8.22
N PHE A 48 1.63 4.77 -7.50
CA PHE A 48 3.02 4.98 -7.87
C PHE A 48 3.33 4.57 -9.32
N HIS A 49 2.88 3.38 -9.73
CA HIS A 49 3.06 2.87 -11.09
C HIS A 49 1.75 2.95 -11.90
N GLN A 50 1.83 3.26 -13.20
CA GLN A 50 0.66 3.25 -14.09
C GLN A 50 0.04 1.86 -14.26
N GLY A 51 0.72 0.79 -13.84
CA GLY A 51 0.16 -0.56 -13.81
C GLY A 51 -0.61 -0.89 -12.53
N GLN A 52 -0.86 0.11 -11.69
CA GLN A 52 -1.55 -0.06 -10.41
C GLN A 52 -2.79 0.83 -10.32
N LEU A 53 -3.69 0.42 -9.43
CA LEU A 53 -4.79 1.22 -8.95
C LEU A 53 -4.90 1.03 -7.44
N GLU A 54 -5.32 2.10 -6.75
CA GLU A 54 -5.64 2.08 -5.32
C GLU A 54 -7.14 2.29 -5.15
N VAL A 55 -7.76 1.50 -4.27
CA VAL A 55 -9.12 1.71 -3.78
C VAL A 55 -9.08 2.00 -2.29
N ARG A 56 -10.11 2.69 -1.77
CA ARG A 56 -10.21 2.97 -0.34
C ARG A 56 -11.64 2.95 0.18
N THR A 57 -11.78 2.74 1.48
CA THR A 57 -13.06 2.90 2.18
C THR A 57 -13.21 4.30 2.75
N PRO A 58 -14.45 4.76 3.01
CA PRO A 58 -14.71 5.76 4.05
C PRO A 58 -14.27 5.25 5.43
N PRO A 59 -14.14 6.13 6.45
CA PRO A 59 -14.05 5.70 7.84
C PRO A 59 -15.31 4.91 8.22
N CYS A 60 -15.11 3.75 8.82
CA CYS A 60 -16.15 2.80 9.22
C CYS A 60 -16.13 2.60 10.73
N GLU A 61 -17.28 2.40 11.36
CA GLU A 61 -17.36 2.10 12.80
C GLU A 61 -17.20 0.61 13.10
N GLU A 62 -17.55 -0.24 12.13
CA GLU A 62 -17.56 -1.70 12.27
C GLU A 62 -16.90 -2.41 11.09
N SER A 63 -16.32 -3.58 11.34
CA SER A 63 -15.68 -4.39 10.29
C SER A 63 -16.66 -4.88 9.22
N GLY A 64 -17.92 -5.10 9.58
CA GLY A 64 -18.97 -5.46 8.62
C GLY A 64 -19.29 -4.33 7.63
N GLU A 65 -19.21 -3.07 8.06
CA GLU A 65 -19.34 -1.89 7.19
C GLU A 65 -18.15 -1.77 6.25
N LEU A 66 -16.93 -1.88 6.79
CA LEU A 66 -15.68 -1.88 6.03
C LEU A 66 -15.71 -2.95 4.93
N HIS A 67 -16.11 -4.19 5.27
CA HIS A 67 -16.24 -5.28 4.30
C HIS A 67 -17.18 -4.93 3.14
N ARG A 68 -18.35 -4.33 3.42
CA ARG A 68 -19.29 -3.93 2.37
C ARG A 68 -18.71 -2.86 1.45
N HIS A 69 -18.02 -1.86 2.02
CA HIS A 69 -17.36 -0.83 1.22
C HIS A 69 -16.25 -1.39 0.34
N LEU A 70 -15.38 -2.24 0.90
CA LEU A 70 -14.32 -2.93 0.15
C LEU A 70 -14.90 -3.78 -0.99
N ALA A 71 -15.94 -4.56 -0.71
CA ALA A 71 -16.59 -5.38 -1.73
C ALA A 71 -17.20 -4.54 -2.88
N ALA A 72 -17.82 -3.40 -2.55
CA ALA A 72 -18.39 -2.50 -3.55
C ALA A 72 -17.31 -1.83 -4.41
N VAL A 73 -16.25 -1.30 -3.79
CA VAL A 73 -15.18 -0.59 -4.51
C VAL A 73 -14.32 -1.54 -5.34
N ARG A 74 -13.98 -2.73 -4.82
CA ARG A 74 -13.28 -3.77 -5.59
C ARG A 74 -14.11 -4.24 -6.79
N ARG A 75 -15.43 -4.40 -6.64
CA ARG A 75 -16.32 -4.75 -7.75
C ARG A 75 -16.29 -3.70 -8.85
N ALA A 76 -16.41 -2.42 -8.50
CA ALA A 76 -16.33 -1.33 -9.47
C ALA A 76 -14.96 -1.28 -10.17
N ALA A 77 -13.86 -1.47 -9.44
CA ALA A 77 -12.53 -1.55 -10.01
C ALA A 77 -12.37 -2.76 -10.96
N HIS A 78 -12.90 -3.92 -10.58
CA HIS A 78 -12.89 -5.13 -11.42
C HIS A 78 -13.68 -4.93 -12.72
N GLU A 79 -14.90 -4.39 -12.64
CA GLU A 79 -15.71 -4.07 -13.82
C GLU A 79 -15.03 -3.04 -14.72
N ALA A 80 -14.35 -2.05 -14.13
CA ALA A 80 -13.56 -1.09 -14.87
C ALA A 80 -12.39 -1.76 -15.61
N CYS A 81 -11.66 -2.66 -14.97
CA CYS A 81 -10.59 -3.44 -15.60
C CYS A 81 -11.13 -4.27 -16.77
N ARG A 82 -12.24 -5.00 -16.57
CA ARG A 82 -12.83 -5.87 -17.60
C ARG A 82 -13.21 -5.10 -18.86
N ALA A 83 -13.76 -3.89 -18.69
CA ALA A 83 -14.15 -3.06 -19.82
C ALA A 83 -12.95 -2.50 -20.61
N GLU A 84 -11.74 -2.53 -20.03
CA GLU A 84 -10.48 -2.21 -20.69
C GLU A 84 -9.72 -3.48 -21.15
N GLY A 85 -10.34 -4.67 -21.06
CA GLY A 85 -9.71 -5.94 -21.41
C GLY A 85 -8.65 -6.43 -20.42
N LEU A 86 -8.75 -6.00 -19.16
CA LEU A 86 -7.78 -6.27 -18.09
C LEU A 86 -8.42 -6.98 -16.89
N GLY A 87 -7.56 -7.51 -16.04
CA GLY A 87 -7.87 -8.13 -14.76
C GLY A 87 -7.30 -7.31 -13.61
N LEU A 88 -7.95 -7.43 -12.45
CA LEU A 88 -7.50 -6.86 -11.19
C LEU A 88 -6.81 -7.95 -10.37
N CYS A 89 -5.55 -7.75 -10.00
CA CYS A 89 -4.73 -8.75 -9.31
C CYS A 89 -4.26 -8.25 -7.95
N ALA A 90 -4.67 -8.96 -6.89
CA ALA A 90 -4.29 -8.70 -5.51
C ALA A 90 -3.08 -9.56 -5.12
N THR A 91 -1.89 -9.00 -5.24
CA THR A 91 -0.61 -9.64 -4.90
C THR A 91 0.36 -8.55 -4.48
N GLY A 92 1.19 -8.79 -3.47
CA GLY A 92 2.12 -7.78 -2.95
C GLY A 92 3.21 -7.38 -3.95
N THR A 93 3.51 -8.23 -4.93
CA THR A 93 4.52 -8.00 -5.99
C THR A 93 4.01 -8.50 -7.34
N PRO A 94 4.52 -7.97 -8.47
CA PRO A 94 4.11 -8.42 -9.79
C PRO A 94 4.55 -9.87 -10.02
N VAL A 95 3.55 -10.76 -10.13
CA VAL A 95 3.79 -12.20 -10.35
C VAL A 95 4.46 -12.44 -11.71
N ILE A 96 3.96 -11.77 -12.76
CA ILE A 96 4.54 -11.79 -14.12
C ILE A 96 5.06 -10.39 -14.44
N GLY A 97 6.32 -10.31 -14.87
CA GLY A 97 6.95 -9.04 -15.24
C GLY A 97 6.29 -8.41 -16.47
N GLY A 98 6.31 -7.08 -16.53
CA GLY A 98 5.95 -6.33 -17.74
C GLY A 98 7.07 -6.37 -18.78
N ALA A 99 6.72 -6.16 -20.05
CA ALA A 99 7.72 -5.87 -21.08
C ALA A 99 8.09 -4.38 -21.03
N GLY A 100 9.39 -4.08 -20.88
CA GLY A 100 9.92 -2.72 -20.92
C GLY A 100 10.04 -2.03 -19.55
N ALA A 101 10.42 -0.75 -19.58
CA ALA A 101 10.62 0.04 -18.36
C ALA A 101 9.29 0.30 -17.64
N ARG A 102 9.34 0.28 -16.31
CA ARG A 102 8.21 0.64 -15.44
C ARG A 102 7.81 2.11 -15.70
N VAL A 103 6.52 2.33 -15.92
CA VAL A 103 5.96 3.66 -16.17
C VAL A 103 5.45 4.22 -14.85
N LEU A 104 6.24 5.10 -14.23
CA LEU A 104 5.83 5.83 -13.04
C LEU A 104 4.70 6.80 -13.36
N GLY A 105 3.87 7.10 -12.35
CA GLY A 105 2.93 8.22 -12.44
C GLY A 105 3.64 9.58 -12.55
N ASP A 106 2.89 10.64 -12.83
CA ASP A 106 3.44 11.99 -13.06
C ASP A 106 3.62 12.82 -11.76
N HIS A 107 3.49 12.21 -10.60
CA HIS A 107 3.58 12.95 -9.33
C HIS A 107 5.03 13.42 -9.08
N PRO A 108 5.27 14.70 -8.71
CA PRO A 108 6.62 15.22 -8.46
C PRO A 108 7.45 14.40 -7.45
N ARG A 109 6.79 13.86 -6.42
CA ARG A 109 7.42 12.98 -5.42
C ARG A 109 8.08 11.73 -6.04
N TYR A 110 7.51 11.17 -7.11
CA TYR A 110 8.06 9.96 -7.74
C TYR A 110 9.39 10.28 -8.43
N ARG A 111 9.46 11.42 -9.12
CA ARG A 111 10.72 11.92 -9.71
C ARG A 111 11.78 12.21 -8.65
N ALA A 112 11.37 12.74 -7.49
CA ALA A 112 12.29 13.00 -6.39
C ALA A 112 12.84 11.70 -5.79
N GLY A 113 11.99 10.69 -5.59
CA GLY A 113 12.41 9.35 -5.18
C GLY A 113 13.43 8.72 -6.13
N VAL A 114 13.22 8.82 -7.46
CA VAL A 114 14.18 8.30 -8.47
C VAL A 114 15.55 8.96 -8.34
N ARG A 115 15.59 10.28 -8.09
CA ARG A 115 16.87 10.99 -7.90
C ARG A 115 17.61 10.55 -6.64
N GLN A 116 16.89 10.30 -5.55
CA GLN A 116 17.48 9.97 -4.26
C GLN A 116 17.85 8.49 -4.12
N PHE A 117 16.97 7.58 -4.55
CA PHE A 117 17.14 6.13 -4.34
C PHE A 117 17.66 5.38 -5.58
N GLY A 118 17.67 6.01 -6.75
CA GLY A 118 18.22 5.44 -7.98
C GLY A 118 17.66 4.05 -8.29
N THR A 119 18.55 3.09 -8.51
CA THR A 119 18.22 1.73 -8.95
C THR A 119 17.41 0.92 -7.94
N LEU A 120 17.32 1.36 -6.67
CA LEU A 120 16.39 0.74 -5.70
C LEU A 120 14.93 0.87 -6.15
N LEU A 121 14.60 1.85 -6.98
CA LEU A 121 13.25 2.04 -7.52
C LEU A 121 13.00 1.32 -8.85
N ASP A 122 14.03 0.76 -9.49
CA ASP A 122 13.88 0.05 -10.77
C ASP A 122 12.99 -1.19 -10.62
N ASP A 123 12.98 -1.81 -9.44
CA ASP A 123 12.18 -2.99 -9.12
C ASP A 123 11.19 -2.78 -7.95
N PHE A 124 11.08 -1.54 -7.45
CA PHE A 124 10.12 -1.16 -6.43
C PHE A 124 8.73 -0.99 -7.05
N THR A 125 8.02 -2.10 -7.19
CA THR A 125 6.61 -2.10 -7.56
C THR A 125 5.89 -3.10 -6.69
N VAL A 126 5.17 -2.55 -5.71
CA VAL A 126 4.57 -3.33 -4.62
C VAL A 126 3.13 -2.86 -4.41
N CYS A 127 2.26 -3.78 -4.04
CA CYS A 127 0.89 -3.48 -3.63
C CYS A 127 0.69 -3.86 -2.16
N ALA A 128 -0.05 -3.05 -1.42
CA ALA A 128 -0.29 -3.23 -0.01
C ALA A 128 -1.78 -3.15 0.32
N VAL A 129 -2.09 -3.58 1.55
CA VAL A 129 -3.22 -3.01 2.27
C VAL A 129 -2.68 -2.05 3.32
N HIS A 130 -3.20 -0.83 3.34
CA HIS A 130 -2.97 0.15 4.40
C HIS A 130 -4.20 0.20 5.29
N VAL A 131 -4.00 -0.04 6.59
CA VAL A 131 -5.08 0.06 7.58
C VAL A 131 -4.93 1.37 8.34
N HIS A 132 -6.04 2.10 8.45
CA HIS A 132 -6.14 3.34 9.21
C HIS A 132 -6.98 3.09 10.46
N VAL A 133 -6.43 3.45 11.62
CA VAL A 133 -7.15 3.42 12.90
C VAL A 133 -7.20 4.84 13.45
N HIS A 134 -8.39 5.35 13.71
CA HIS A 134 -8.53 6.68 14.32
C HIS A 134 -7.86 6.74 15.68
N VAL A 135 -7.14 7.84 15.94
CA VAL A 135 -6.50 8.13 17.22
C VAL A 135 -6.78 9.57 17.62
N PRO A 136 -6.86 9.89 18.92
CA PRO A 136 -7.26 11.22 19.39
C PRO A 136 -6.35 12.34 18.90
N ASP A 137 -5.04 12.09 18.87
CA ASP A 137 -4.04 13.06 18.45
C ASP A 137 -2.76 12.37 17.95
N ARG A 138 -1.83 13.18 17.45
CA ARG A 138 -0.59 12.73 16.82
C ARG A 138 0.43 12.18 17.81
N GLU A 139 0.44 12.65 19.06
CA GLU A 139 1.33 12.12 20.10
C GLU A 139 0.89 10.71 20.50
N VAL A 140 -0.41 10.49 20.69
CA VAL A 140 -0.98 9.15 20.90
C VAL A 140 -0.67 8.24 19.72
N ALA A 141 -0.74 8.74 18.47
CA ALA A 141 -0.37 7.97 17.29
C ALA A 141 1.09 7.48 17.35
N VAL A 142 2.03 8.38 17.67
CA VAL A 142 3.47 8.07 17.80
C VAL A 142 3.72 7.04 18.89
N LEU A 143 3.18 7.26 20.09
CA LEU A 143 3.39 6.36 21.21
C LEU A 143 2.72 5.00 21.00
N THR A 144 1.56 4.96 20.34
CA THR A 144 0.90 3.70 19.95
C THR A 144 1.75 2.94 18.92
N ALA A 145 2.40 3.63 17.99
CA ALA A 145 3.30 3.00 17.03
C ALA A 145 4.42 2.23 17.75
N ASN A 146 4.98 2.75 18.85
CA ASN A 146 5.99 2.05 19.64
C ASN A 146 5.51 0.67 20.12
N HIS A 147 4.25 0.59 20.57
CA HIS A 147 3.64 -0.64 21.06
C HIS A 147 3.26 -1.62 19.94
N LEU A 148 3.01 -1.12 18.73
CA LEU A 148 2.72 -1.97 17.57
C LEU A 148 3.98 -2.60 16.96
N ARG A 149 5.16 -2.00 17.12
CA ARG A 149 6.43 -2.49 16.53
C ARG A 149 6.67 -4.00 16.70
N PRO A 150 6.48 -4.61 17.90
CA PRO A 150 6.70 -6.05 18.09
C PRO A 150 5.70 -6.93 17.35
N TRP A 151 4.54 -6.40 16.95
CA TRP A 151 3.46 -7.12 16.27
C TRP A 151 3.52 -7.03 14.75
N LEU A 152 4.30 -6.11 14.19
CA LEU A 152 4.45 -5.96 12.74
C LEU A 152 4.88 -7.27 12.04
N PRO A 153 5.81 -8.09 12.58
CA PRO A 153 6.15 -9.38 11.98
C PRO A 153 4.98 -10.36 11.90
N LEU A 154 4.07 -10.35 12.87
CA LEU A 154 2.86 -11.18 12.83
C LEU A 154 1.94 -10.73 11.70
N LEU A 155 1.74 -9.42 11.53
CA LEU A 155 0.93 -8.88 10.44
C LEU A 155 1.52 -9.20 9.06
N ILE A 156 2.86 -9.16 8.92
CA ILE A 156 3.55 -9.64 7.71
C ILE A 156 3.22 -11.12 7.47
N ALA A 157 3.40 -11.97 8.48
CA ALA A 157 3.18 -13.41 8.35
C ALA A 157 1.73 -13.76 7.99
N MET A 158 0.76 -13.06 8.58
CA MET A 158 -0.68 -13.30 8.34
C MET A 158 -1.16 -12.79 6.97
N SER A 159 -0.54 -11.73 6.45
CA SER A 159 -0.94 -11.12 5.17
C SER A 159 -0.10 -11.55 3.97
N ALA A 160 0.99 -12.30 4.19
CA ALA A 160 1.96 -12.66 3.16
C ALA A 160 1.30 -13.18 1.88
N ASN A 161 1.43 -12.41 0.80
CA ASN A 161 0.79 -12.69 -0.48
C ASN A 161 1.66 -12.17 -1.63
N SER A 162 2.97 -12.40 -1.55
CA SER A 162 3.93 -12.04 -2.59
C SER A 162 5.06 -13.06 -2.76
N PRO A 163 4.78 -14.36 -2.99
CA PRO A 163 5.84 -15.35 -3.12
C PRO A 163 6.57 -15.31 -4.48
N PHE A 164 5.94 -14.74 -5.50
CA PHE A 164 6.49 -14.66 -6.85
C PHE A 164 6.90 -13.23 -7.23
N PHE A 165 7.96 -13.12 -8.03
CA PHE A 165 8.39 -11.86 -8.62
C PHE A 165 8.91 -12.08 -10.04
N GLU A 166 8.29 -11.40 -11.01
CA GLU A 166 8.71 -11.41 -12.42
C GLU A 166 8.91 -12.81 -13.01
N GLY A 167 7.96 -13.70 -12.75
CA GLY A 167 7.93 -15.08 -13.26
C GLY A 167 8.82 -16.06 -12.48
N ARG A 168 9.38 -15.64 -11.34
CA ARG A 168 10.22 -16.50 -10.49
C ARG A 168 9.59 -16.69 -9.12
N ASP A 169 9.67 -17.92 -8.62
CA ASP A 169 9.50 -18.18 -7.19
C ASP A 169 10.70 -17.57 -6.46
N THR A 170 10.41 -16.72 -5.47
CA THR A 170 11.45 -16.00 -4.73
C THR A 170 11.97 -16.83 -3.55
N GLY A 171 11.26 -17.88 -3.13
CA GLY A 171 11.51 -18.62 -1.90
C GLY A 171 11.04 -17.91 -0.62
N TYR A 172 10.41 -16.74 -0.73
CA TYR A 172 9.82 -16.00 0.40
C TYR A 172 8.30 -16.09 0.37
N ALA A 173 7.64 -15.97 1.53
CA ALA A 173 6.19 -15.80 1.58
C ALA A 173 5.75 -14.37 1.22
N SER A 174 6.55 -13.38 1.65
CA SER A 174 6.38 -11.97 1.29
C SER A 174 7.68 -11.40 0.71
N TRP A 175 7.80 -11.41 -0.63
CA TRP A 175 8.90 -10.72 -1.32
C TRP A 175 8.77 -9.20 -1.19
N ARG A 176 7.55 -8.68 -1.06
CA ARG A 176 7.30 -7.25 -0.83
C ARG A 176 8.04 -6.75 0.42
N THR A 177 8.01 -7.50 1.52
CA THR A 177 8.79 -7.15 2.73
C THR A 177 10.29 -7.09 2.44
N VAL A 178 10.84 -8.03 1.67
CA VAL A 178 12.27 -8.07 1.30
C VAL A 178 12.65 -6.87 0.45
N VAL A 179 11.84 -6.53 -0.56
CA VAL A 179 12.06 -5.37 -1.44
C VAL A 179 12.03 -4.06 -0.64
N ARG A 180 11.06 -3.90 0.27
CA ARG A 180 10.99 -2.73 1.17
C ARG A 180 12.24 -2.62 2.05
N GLY A 181 12.71 -3.74 2.62
CA GLY A 181 13.87 -3.76 3.52
C GLY A 181 15.21 -3.31 2.91
N ARG A 182 15.28 -3.11 1.59
CA ARG A 182 16.46 -2.55 0.91
C ARG A 182 16.61 -1.04 1.12
N PHE A 183 15.52 -0.37 1.48
CA PHE A 183 15.52 1.08 1.69
C PHE A 183 15.87 1.40 3.14
N PRO A 184 16.65 2.47 3.38
CA PRO A 184 17.12 2.82 4.73
C PRO A 184 16.00 3.13 5.73
N ALA A 185 14.84 3.59 5.26
CA ALA A 185 13.72 4.01 6.10
C ALA A 185 12.36 3.36 5.75
N LEU A 186 12.32 2.22 5.04
CA LEU A 186 11.09 1.45 4.80
C LEU A 186 11.02 0.21 5.70
N SER A 187 11.01 0.44 7.01
CA SER A 187 10.87 -0.60 8.03
C SER A 187 10.04 -0.08 9.22
N ALA A 188 9.99 -0.85 10.30
CA ALA A 188 9.40 -0.41 11.56
C ALA A 188 10.03 0.92 12.02
N PRO A 189 9.23 1.90 12.48
CA PRO A 189 9.79 3.17 12.96
C PRO A 189 10.70 2.92 14.17
N PRO A 190 11.77 3.72 14.35
CA PRO A 190 12.54 3.70 15.59
C PRO A 190 11.66 4.05 16.79
N TYR A 191 12.05 3.57 17.97
CA TYR A 191 11.38 3.93 19.21
C TYR A 191 11.71 5.37 19.58
N VAL A 192 10.71 6.12 20.04
CA VAL A 192 10.83 7.53 20.47
C VAL A 192 9.99 7.77 21.72
N ASP A 193 10.43 8.66 22.62
CA ASP A 193 9.74 8.92 23.89
C ASP A 193 8.66 9.99 23.79
N SER A 194 8.64 10.77 22.70
CA SER A 194 7.66 11.85 22.50
C SER A 194 7.42 12.18 21.03
N LEU A 195 6.38 12.96 20.75
CA LEU A 195 6.16 13.54 19.43
C LEU A 195 7.32 14.46 18.99
N ALA A 196 7.92 15.20 19.91
CA ALA A 196 9.06 16.05 19.59
C ALA A 196 10.30 15.23 19.17
N ASP A 197 10.50 14.05 19.78
CA ASP A 197 11.60 13.14 19.40
C ASP A 197 11.35 12.54 18.02
N TYR A 198 10.09 12.16 17.74
CA TYR A 198 9.66 11.73 16.42
C TYR A 198 9.98 12.76 15.34
N GLU A 199 9.64 14.04 15.57
CA GLU A 199 9.87 15.12 14.61
C GLU A 199 11.36 15.42 14.40
N ARG A 200 12.17 15.38 15.46
CA ARG A 200 13.63 15.52 15.33
C ARG A 200 14.24 14.35 14.54
N LEU A 201 13.76 13.14 14.79
CA LEU A 201 14.20 11.94 14.08
C LEU A 201 13.85 11.99 12.60
N THR A 202 12.60 12.31 12.23
CA THR A 202 12.21 12.38 10.82
C THR A 202 12.95 13.49 10.08
N ALA A 203 13.16 14.64 10.71
CA ALA A 203 13.98 15.72 10.15
C ALA A 203 15.43 15.29 9.89
N ALA A 204 16.06 14.59 10.83
CA ALA A 204 17.42 14.08 10.65
C ALA A 204 17.52 13.01 9.54
N LEU A 205 16.49 12.18 9.37
CA LEU A 205 16.43 11.21 8.28
C LEU A 205 16.24 11.87 6.91
N GLU A 206 15.50 12.98 6.84
CA GLU A 206 15.42 13.79 5.61
C GLU A 206 16.75 14.49 5.31
N GLU A 207 17.37 15.13 6.31
CA GLU A 207 18.66 15.84 6.15
C GLU A 207 19.80 14.91 5.69
N SER A 208 19.77 13.65 6.12
CA SER A 208 20.75 12.62 5.72
C SER A 208 20.42 11.93 4.40
N GLU A 209 19.35 12.32 3.71
CA GLU A 209 18.84 11.68 2.49
C GLU A 209 18.49 10.19 2.70
N ALA A 210 18.30 9.74 3.94
CA ALA A 210 17.75 8.41 4.26
C ALA A 210 16.23 8.35 4.04
N MET A 211 15.56 9.50 4.05
CA MET A 211 14.14 9.64 3.81
C MET A 211 13.88 10.80 2.84
N LEU A 212 12.86 10.67 2.00
CA LEU A 212 12.55 11.68 0.98
C LEU A 212 11.85 12.92 1.56
N ASP A 213 11.04 12.74 2.60
CA ASP A 213 10.15 13.75 3.15
C ASP A 213 9.81 13.40 4.59
N ALA A 214 10.24 14.23 5.55
CA ALA A 214 9.97 14.01 6.98
C ALA A 214 8.48 14.14 7.34
N THR A 215 7.67 14.79 6.50
CA THR A 215 6.24 14.98 6.72
C THR A 215 5.44 13.72 6.35
N ILE A 216 5.98 12.87 5.47
CA ILE A 216 5.32 11.64 5.01
C ILE A 216 6.31 10.45 5.10
N PRO A 217 6.72 10.04 6.32
CA PRO A 217 7.66 8.94 6.48
C PRO A 217 7.07 7.65 5.94
N PHE A 218 7.85 6.83 5.25
CA PHE A 218 7.35 5.62 4.58
C PHE A 218 7.51 4.34 5.43
N TRP A 219 7.57 4.50 6.75
CA TRP A 219 7.63 3.41 7.72
C TRP A 219 6.45 2.44 7.64
N ASP A 220 6.66 1.25 8.20
CA ASP A 220 5.67 0.17 8.25
C ASP A 220 4.44 0.51 9.10
N VAL A 221 4.58 1.46 10.03
CA VAL A 221 3.49 2.11 10.75
C VAL A 221 3.85 3.57 10.97
N ARG A 222 2.89 4.49 10.80
CA ARG A 222 3.11 5.93 10.96
C ARG A 222 1.84 6.67 11.37
N PRO A 223 1.93 7.80 12.10
CA PRO A 223 0.89 8.80 12.11
C PRO A 223 0.61 9.30 10.69
N ASN A 224 -0.66 9.32 10.29
CA ASN A 224 -1.03 9.87 8.99
C ASN A 224 -0.91 11.41 9.01
N PRO A 225 -0.35 12.04 7.95
CA PRO A 225 -0.08 13.48 7.95
C PRO A 225 -1.31 14.36 7.70
N ARG A 226 -2.45 13.79 7.25
CA ARG A 226 -3.62 14.56 6.81
C ARG A 226 -4.87 14.29 7.66
N VAL A 227 -4.99 13.07 8.17
CA VAL A 227 -6.15 12.64 8.96
C VAL A 227 -5.68 12.08 10.30
N PRO A 228 -6.49 12.17 11.37
CA PRO A 228 -6.11 11.75 12.72
C PRO A 228 -6.17 10.22 12.84
N THR A 229 -5.28 9.52 12.14
CA THR A 229 -5.19 8.07 12.13
C THR A 229 -3.76 7.59 12.30
N LEU A 230 -3.59 6.47 13.00
CA LEU A 230 -2.41 5.64 12.88
C LEU A 230 -2.58 4.74 11.65
N GLU A 231 -1.58 4.74 10.76
CA GLU A 231 -1.61 4.07 9.47
C GLU A 231 -0.62 2.91 9.48
N ILE A 232 -1.12 1.68 9.35
CA ILE A 232 -0.36 0.43 9.33
C ILE A 232 -0.22 -0.01 7.88
N ARG A 233 1.02 -0.09 7.39
CA ARG A 233 1.35 -0.22 5.96
C ARG A 233 2.21 -1.45 5.65
N VAL A 234 2.45 -2.28 6.66
CA VAL A 234 3.39 -3.41 6.57
C VAL A 234 2.86 -4.57 5.72
N MET A 235 1.54 -4.70 5.62
CA MET A 235 0.87 -5.88 5.07
C MET A 235 0.86 -5.92 3.54
N ASP A 236 0.98 -7.12 2.98
CA ASP A 236 0.68 -7.33 1.56
C ASP A 236 -0.84 -7.26 1.35
N VAL A 237 -1.28 -6.88 0.16
CA VAL A 237 -2.70 -6.86 -0.17
C VAL A 237 -3.28 -8.29 -0.16
N PRO A 238 -4.33 -8.59 0.64
CA PRO A 238 -5.00 -9.89 0.62
C PRO A 238 -5.83 -10.12 -0.63
N SER A 239 -5.96 -11.38 -1.06
CA SER A 239 -6.79 -11.73 -2.21
C SER A 239 -8.29 -11.63 -1.93
N ASP A 240 -8.74 -11.96 -0.71
CA ASP A 240 -10.16 -11.87 -0.32
C ASP A 240 -10.45 -10.57 0.47
N VAL A 241 -11.64 -10.03 0.29
CA VAL A 241 -12.14 -8.87 1.06
C VAL A 241 -12.36 -9.24 2.54
N ALA A 242 -12.79 -10.48 2.81
CA ALA A 242 -12.98 -10.96 4.17
C ALA A 242 -11.67 -10.95 4.96
N ASP A 243 -10.55 -11.30 4.32
CA ASP A 243 -9.23 -11.29 4.94
C ASP A 243 -8.78 -9.86 5.27
N THR A 244 -8.96 -8.91 4.34
CA THR A 244 -8.70 -7.49 4.63
C THR A 244 -9.53 -6.98 5.80
N ALA A 245 -10.83 -7.32 5.85
CA ALA A 245 -11.70 -6.91 6.94
C ALA A 245 -11.31 -7.54 8.29
N ALA A 246 -10.90 -8.81 8.29
CA ALA A 246 -10.41 -9.50 9.47
C ALA A 246 -9.09 -8.92 9.98
N LEU A 247 -8.12 -8.66 9.08
CA LEU A 247 -6.85 -8.01 9.43
C LEU A 247 -7.07 -6.60 9.97
N THR A 248 -7.96 -5.82 9.34
CA THR A 248 -8.33 -4.49 9.83
C THR A 248 -8.94 -4.55 11.23
N ALA A 249 -9.80 -5.53 11.48
CA ALA A 249 -10.41 -5.73 12.79
C ALA A 249 -9.40 -6.20 13.86
N LEU A 250 -8.39 -6.99 13.48
CA LEU A 250 -7.31 -7.43 14.35
C LEU A 250 -6.36 -6.28 14.73
N VAL A 251 -6.11 -5.37 13.79
CA VAL A 251 -5.25 -4.19 14.00
C VAL A 251 -5.91 -3.16 14.94
N ARG A 252 -7.23 -3.09 14.95
CA ARG A 252 -8.02 -2.21 15.82
C ARG A 252 -8.02 -2.69 17.27
#